data_AF-A0A348Z0K2-F1
#
_entry.id   AF-A0A348Z0K2-F1
#
_cell.length_a   1.000
_cell.length_b   1.000
_cell.length_c   1.000
_cell.angle_alpha   90.00
_cell.angle_beta   90.00
_cell.angle_gamma   90.00
#
_symmetry.space_group_name_H-M   'P 1'
#
loop_
_entity.id
_entity.type
_entity.pdbx_description
1 polymer ?
#
loop_
_entity_poly.entity_id
_entity_poly.type
_entity_poly.pdbx_seq_one_letter_code
_entity_poly.pdbx_strand_id
1 'polypeptide(L)'
;MVVENRKNRVSGNTALASQVNPLPRERVKTPTKQGPSKEELRKIRKQKIAKFLKLNGSIVAAGLVGAIIVSRYSAIYSNQKEIIVLQEQIQTLTEESEDLRIKLLKFNNFSYIEEVATKELKMIEPKSTNAIYCDINAIKEIATSSTNEEKGVSLLSKIKNLLFN
;
A
#
# COMPACT_ATOMS: atom_id res chain seq x y z
N MET A 1 55.00 -67.29 -2.62
CA MET A 1 54.27 -68.19 -1.71
C MET A 1 54.78 -67.91 -0.31
N VAL A 2 53.97 -67.28 0.53
CA VAL A 2 54.17 -67.30 1.98
C VAL A 2 53.87 -68.73 2.39
N VAL A 3 54.92 -69.53 2.63
CA VAL A 3 54.79 -70.82 3.30
C VAL A 3 54.79 -70.52 4.77
N GLU A 4 53.61 -70.55 5.38
CA GLU A 4 53.49 -70.59 6.82
C GLU A 4 53.77 -72.04 7.26
N ASN A 5 55.02 -72.31 7.62
CA ASN A 5 55.34 -73.42 8.52
C ASN A 5 56.36 -72.92 9.54
N ARG A 6 55.93 -72.82 10.80
CA ARG A 6 56.53 -72.04 11.89
C ARG A 6 57.91 -72.51 12.37
N LYS A 7 58.65 -73.32 11.61
CA LYS A 7 59.97 -73.83 12.03
C LYS A 7 61.08 -73.83 11.00
N ASN A 8 60.87 -73.45 9.74
CA ASN A 8 61.97 -73.35 8.76
C ASN A 8 61.69 -72.25 7.72
N ARG A 9 62.36 -71.10 7.88
CA ARG A 9 62.31 -69.98 6.93
C ARG A 9 63.45 -70.15 5.92
N VAL A 10 63.13 -70.71 4.75
CA VAL A 10 64.09 -70.81 3.64
C VAL A 10 63.92 -69.59 2.75
N SER A 11 64.94 -68.72 2.71
CA SER A 11 65.06 -67.61 1.77
C SER A 11 66.06 -68.02 0.70
N GLY A 12 65.60 -68.09 -0.55
CA GLY A 12 66.45 -68.38 -1.71
C GLY A 12 65.74 -67.89 -2.98
N ASN A 13 66.51 -67.38 -3.93
CA ASN A 13 66.06 -66.74 -5.17
C ASN A 13 65.44 -67.72 -6.20
N THR A 14 64.92 -68.85 -5.75
CA THR A 14 64.40 -69.96 -6.57
C THR A 14 63.10 -70.51 -5.97
N ALA A 15 62.11 -69.65 -5.75
CA ALA A 15 60.75 -70.12 -5.48
C ALA A 15 60.03 -70.39 -6.80
N LEU A 16 59.83 -71.68 -7.15
CA LEU A 16 59.01 -72.09 -8.29
C LEU A 16 57.63 -71.43 -8.19
N ALA A 17 57.21 -70.74 -9.25
CA ALA A 17 55.90 -70.10 -9.33
C ALA A 17 54.81 -71.18 -9.23
N SER A 18 54.04 -71.17 -8.14
CA SER A 18 52.88 -72.05 -7.99
C SER A 18 51.81 -71.65 -9.01
N GLN A 19 51.49 -72.54 -9.95
CA GLN A 19 50.32 -72.39 -10.81
C GLN A 19 49.08 -72.68 -9.96
N VAL A 20 48.38 -71.62 -9.56
CA VAL A 20 47.10 -71.74 -8.85
C VAL A 20 46.01 -71.89 -9.92
N ASN A 21 45.45 -73.08 -10.07
CA ASN A 21 44.19 -73.26 -10.82
C ASN A 21 43.07 -72.64 -9.98
N PRO A 22 42.42 -71.54 -10.42
CA PRO A 22 41.31 -70.99 -9.66
C PRO A 22 40.14 -71.98 -9.70
N LEU A 23 39.63 -72.34 -8.52
CA LEU A 23 38.36 -73.07 -8.41
C LEU A 23 37.25 -72.30 -9.14
N PRO A 24 36.30 -72.97 -9.81
CA PRO A 24 35.20 -72.30 -10.48
C PRO A 24 34.44 -71.44 -9.47
N ARG A 25 34.50 -70.10 -9.64
CA ARG A 25 33.64 -69.19 -8.87
C ARG A 25 32.20 -69.42 -9.33
N GLU A 26 31.40 -70.07 -8.48
CA GLU A 26 29.96 -70.03 -8.63
C GLU A 26 29.51 -68.57 -8.47
N ARG A 27 29.08 -67.96 -9.58
CA ARG A 27 28.54 -66.59 -9.56
C ARG A 27 27.19 -66.65 -8.86
N VAL A 28 27.17 -66.34 -7.57
CA VAL A 28 25.92 -65.96 -6.90
C VAL A 28 25.39 -64.73 -7.62
N LYS A 29 24.32 -64.92 -8.41
CA LYS A 29 23.60 -63.82 -9.06
C LYS A 29 22.95 -63.01 -7.95
N THR A 30 23.57 -61.90 -7.55
CA THR A 30 22.86 -60.89 -6.76
C THR A 30 21.67 -60.40 -7.61
N PRO A 31 20.44 -60.40 -7.07
CA PRO A 31 19.29 -59.93 -7.82
C PRO A 31 19.51 -58.46 -8.18
N THR A 32 19.54 -58.16 -9.47
CA THR A 32 19.59 -56.80 -10.00
C THR A 32 18.31 -56.10 -9.55
N LYS A 33 18.39 -55.28 -8.50
CA LYS A 33 17.29 -54.37 -8.13
C LYS A 33 17.06 -53.45 -9.33
N GLN A 34 16.04 -53.73 -10.12
CA GLN A 34 15.59 -52.83 -11.17
C GLN A 34 15.24 -51.51 -10.48
N GLY A 35 15.95 -50.43 -10.85
CA GLY A 35 15.69 -49.11 -10.29
C GLY A 35 14.24 -48.69 -10.57
N PRO A 36 13.67 -47.79 -9.74
CA PRO A 36 12.29 -47.34 -9.91
C PRO A 36 12.08 -46.79 -11.32
N SER A 37 10.91 -47.08 -11.90
CA SER A 37 10.56 -46.64 -13.25
C SER A 37 10.63 -45.10 -13.36
N LYS A 38 11.00 -44.59 -14.54
CA LYS A 38 10.99 -43.14 -14.83
C LYS A 38 9.64 -42.49 -14.52
N GLU A 39 8.54 -43.23 -14.63
CA GLU A 39 7.20 -42.74 -14.28
C GLU A 39 6.98 -42.62 -12.77
N GLU A 40 7.48 -43.57 -11.99
CA GLU A 40 7.39 -43.53 -10.52
C GLU A 40 8.21 -42.36 -9.98
N LEU A 41 9.40 -42.14 -10.52
CA LEU A 41 10.24 -40.99 -10.18
C LEU A 41 9.54 -39.66 -10.49
N ARG A 42 8.80 -39.57 -11.60
CA ARG A 42 7.98 -38.39 -11.94
C ARG A 42 6.82 -38.18 -10.97
N LYS A 43 6.11 -39.24 -10.59
CA LYS A 43 5.01 -39.17 -9.60
C LYS A 43 5.54 -38.71 -8.23
N ILE A 44 6.67 -39.25 -7.77
CA ILE A 44 7.31 -38.86 -6.52
C ILE A 44 7.73 -37.37 -6.54
N ARG A 45 8.31 -36.89 -7.65
CA ARG A 45 8.67 -35.46 -7.81
C ARG A 45 7.45 -34.55 -7.75
N LYS A 46 6.38 -34.87 -8.47
CA LYS A 46 5.12 -34.09 -8.46
C LYS A 46 4.52 -34.03 -7.05
N GLN A 47 4.49 -35.14 -6.32
CA GLN A 47 3.99 -35.17 -4.95
C GLN A 47 4.86 -34.33 -3.99
N LYS A 48 6.18 -34.35 -4.15
CA LYS A 48 7.09 -33.49 -3.35
C LYS A 48 6.84 -32.01 -3.62
N ILE A 49 6.73 -31.62 -4.89
CA ILE A 49 6.43 -30.22 -5.28
C ILE A 49 5.07 -29.80 -4.75
N ALA A 50 4.03 -30.63 -4.88
CA ALA A 50 2.71 -30.32 -4.37
C ALA A 50 2.69 -30.16 -2.84
N LYS A 51 3.42 -31.00 -2.10
CA LYS A 51 3.55 -30.86 -0.63
C LYS A 51 4.30 -29.59 -0.25
N PHE A 52 5.40 -29.30 -0.95
CA PHE A 52 6.17 -28.07 -0.75
C PHE A 52 5.33 -26.82 -1.05
N LEU A 53 4.57 -26.82 -2.14
CA LEU A 53 3.73 -25.70 -2.54
C LEU A 53 2.53 -25.51 -1.62
N LYS A 54 1.96 -26.59 -1.05
CA LYS A 54 0.91 -26.48 -0.02
C LYS A 54 1.42 -25.79 1.25
N LEU A 55 2.61 -26.16 1.72
CA LEU A 55 3.19 -25.58 2.94
C LEU A 55 3.70 -24.15 2.73
N ASN A 56 4.44 -23.90 1.65
CA ASN A 56 4.96 -22.55 1.37
C ASN A 56 3.87 -21.62 0.85
N GLY A 57 2.89 -22.16 0.12
CA GLY A 57 1.75 -21.39 -0.38
C GLY A 57 0.88 -20.85 0.75
N SER A 58 0.66 -21.60 1.83
CA SER A 58 -0.09 -21.09 2.99
C SER A 58 0.67 -19.99 3.73
N ILE A 59 1.99 -20.11 3.86
CA ILE A 59 2.84 -19.07 4.48
C ILE A 59 2.81 -17.79 3.65
N VAL A 60 2.96 -17.89 2.32
CA VAL A 60 2.89 -16.73 1.41
C VAL A 60 1.49 -16.12 1.42
N ALA A 61 0.44 -16.94 1.43
CA ALA A 61 -0.94 -16.45 1.53
C ALA A 61 -1.19 -15.70 2.85
N ALA A 62 -0.71 -16.23 3.98
CA ALA A 62 -0.79 -15.54 5.27
C ALA A 62 -0.01 -14.22 5.27
N GLY A 63 1.17 -14.19 4.64
CA GLY A 63 1.95 -12.97 4.46
C GLY A 63 1.24 -11.92 3.62
N LEU A 64 0.58 -12.34 2.52
CA LEU A 64 -0.24 -11.45 1.70
C LEU A 64 -1.42 -10.86 2.47
N VAL A 65 -2.11 -11.68 3.28
CA VAL A 65 -3.19 -11.19 4.15
C VAL A 65 -2.65 -10.15 5.14
N GLY A 66 -1.50 -10.41 5.76
CA GLY A 66 -0.84 -9.44 6.64
C GLY A 66 -0.48 -8.14 5.93
N ALA A 67 0.07 -8.21 4.72
CA ALA A 67 0.41 -7.04 3.92
C ALA A 67 -0.83 -6.22 3.54
N ILE A 68 -1.93 -6.88 3.17
CA ILE A 68 -3.21 -6.22 2.88
C ILE A 68 -3.71 -5.46 4.12
N ILE A 69 -3.69 -6.09 5.29
CA ILE A 69 -4.11 -5.46 6.55
C ILE A 69 -3.27 -4.20 6.81
N VAL A 70 -1.94 -4.32 6.80
CA VAL A 70 -1.04 -3.17 7.03
C VAL A 70 -1.29 -2.05 6.02
N SER A 71 -1.49 -2.38 4.74
CA SER A 71 -1.78 -1.38 3.71
C SER A 71 -3.09 -0.63 3.97
N ARG A 72 -4.14 -1.34 4.41
CA ARG A 72 -5.43 -0.74 4.77
C ARG A 72 -5.30 0.15 6.00
N TYR A 73 -4.59 -0.29 7.03
CA TYR A 73 -4.32 0.52 8.21
C TYR A 73 -3.53 1.79 7.87
N SER A 74 -2.54 1.70 6.98
CA SER A 74 -1.79 2.87 6.51
C SER A 74 -2.70 3.89 5.81
N ALA A 75 -3.62 3.43 4.97
CA ALA A 75 -4.58 4.31 4.30
C ALA A 75 -5.52 4.99 5.29
N ILE A 76 -6.07 4.23 6.25
CA ILE A 76 -6.94 4.77 7.31
C ILE A 76 -6.20 5.84 8.11
N TYR A 77 -4.94 5.58 8.48
CA TYR A 77 -4.13 6.53 9.25
C TYR A 77 -3.85 7.82 8.46
N SER A 78 -3.57 7.72 7.16
CA SER A 78 -3.41 8.88 6.29
C SER A 78 -4.69 9.73 6.27
N ASN A 79 -5.85 9.08 6.12
CA ASN A 79 -7.13 9.78 6.10
C ASN A 79 -7.45 10.43 7.46
N GLN A 80 -7.14 9.77 8.57
CA GLN A 80 -7.30 10.35 9.91
C GLN A 80 -6.44 11.61 10.08
N LYS A 81 -5.19 11.59 9.59
CA LYS A 81 -4.32 12.75 9.61
C LYS A 81 -4.89 13.90 8.78
N GLU A 82 -5.41 13.61 7.60
CA GLU A 82 -6.04 14.61 6.75
C GLU A 82 -7.28 15.22 7.41
N ILE A 83 -8.12 14.41 8.06
CA ILE A 83 -9.28 14.90 8.84
C ILE A 83 -8.84 15.86 9.94
N ILE A 84 -7.79 15.52 10.69
CA ILE A 84 -7.28 16.38 11.77
C ILE A 84 -6.80 17.72 11.21
N VAL A 85 -6.04 17.70 10.11
CA VAL A 85 -5.56 18.94 9.48
C VAL A 85 -6.73 19.79 8.97
N LEU A 86 -7.74 19.17 8.35
CA LEU A 86 -8.93 19.88 7.89
C LEU A 86 -9.71 20.48 9.06
N GLN A 87 -9.82 19.77 10.18
CA GLN A 87 -10.48 20.27 11.38
C GLN A 87 -9.75 21.48 11.97
N GLU A 88 -8.42 21.43 12.02
CA GLU A 88 -7.58 22.56 12.44
C GLU A 88 -7.78 23.76 11.51
N GLN A 89 -7.79 23.54 10.19
CA GLN A 89 -8.05 24.60 9.21
C GLN A 89 -9.45 25.22 9.36
N ILE A 90 -10.48 24.41 9.61
CA ILE A 90 -11.85 24.91 9.85
C ILE A 90 -11.86 25.77 11.11
N GLN A 91 -11.19 25.34 12.18
CA GLN A 91 -11.12 26.10 13.42
C GLN A 91 -10.42 27.45 13.19
N THR A 92 -9.26 27.47 12.52
CA THR A 92 -8.57 28.72 12.21
C THR A 92 -9.42 29.65 11.35
N LEU A 93 -10.13 29.11 10.34
CA LEU A 93 -11.00 29.92 9.48
C LEU A 93 -12.20 30.48 10.25
N THR A 94 -12.72 29.71 11.21
CA THR A 94 -13.83 30.14 12.08
C THR A 94 -13.37 31.29 12.97
N GLU A 95 -12.21 31.15 13.61
CA GLU A 95 -11.60 32.20 14.44
C GLU A 95 -11.33 33.47 13.63
N GLU A 96 -10.77 33.34 12.42
CA GLU A 96 -10.57 34.46 11.51
C GLU A 96 -11.88 35.14 11.10
N SER A 97 -12.93 34.35 10.82
CA SER A 97 -14.24 34.87 10.47
C SER A 97 -14.89 35.63 11.63
N GLU A 98 -14.70 35.16 12.86
CA GLU A 98 -15.21 35.80 14.06
C GLU A 98 -14.45 37.11 14.35
N ASP A 99 -13.12 37.10 14.23
CA ASP A 99 -12.31 38.31 14.34
C ASP A 99 -12.70 39.36 13.29
N LEU A 100 -12.94 38.94 12.04
CA LEU A 100 -13.41 39.85 10.99
C LEU A 100 -14.81 40.40 11.29
N ARG A 101 -15.72 39.57 11.80
CA ARG A 101 -17.05 40.01 12.23
C ARG A 101 -16.95 41.05 13.36
N ILE A 102 -16.07 40.84 14.33
CA ILE A 102 -15.82 41.80 15.42
C ILE A 102 -15.24 43.10 14.85
N LYS A 103 -14.29 43.03 13.91
CA LYS A 103 -13.75 44.22 13.22
C LYS A 103 -14.83 44.98 12.47
N LEU A 104 -15.72 44.29 11.74
CA LEU A 104 -16.83 44.92 11.03
C LEU A 104 -17.83 45.61 11.97
N LEU A 105 -18.10 45.03 13.14
CA LEU A 105 -18.95 45.69 14.15
C LEU A 105 -18.37 47.04 14.61
N LYS A 106 -17.04 47.21 14.60
CA LYS A 106 -16.42 48.52 14.92
C LYS A 106 -16.76 49.58 13.88
N PHE A 107 -16.86 49.21 12.60
CA PHE A 107 -17.18 50.12 11.50
C PHE A 107 -18.69 50.31 11.31
N ASN A 108 -19.51 49.35 11.73
CA ASN A 108 -20.96 49.50 11.80
C ASN A 108 -21.41 50.28 13.06
N ASN A 109 -20.48 50.96 13.73
CA ASN A 109 -20.82 51.90 14.78
C ASN A 109 -21.32 53.18 14.11
N PHE A 110 -22.64 53.40 14.17
CA PHE A 110 -23.29 54.62 13.69
C PHE A 110 -22.58 55.88 14.19
N SER A 111 -22.03 55.85 15.41
CA SER A 111 -21.27 56.98 15.97
C SER A 111 -19.96 57.27 15.24
N TYR A 112 -19.26 56.26 14.70
CA TYR A 112 -18.06 56.51 13.89
C TYR A 112 -18.42 57.12 12.54
N ILE A 113 -19.48 56.61 11.90
CA ILE A 113 -19.99 57.15 10.63
C ILE A 113 -20.47 58.59 10.83
N GLU A 114 -21.22 58.85 11.89
CA GLU A 114 -21.71 60.18 12.25
C GLU A 114 -20.57 61.13 12.59
N GLU A 115 -19.55 60.67 13.32
CA GLU A 115 -18.39 61.49 13.69
C GLU A 115 -17.57 61.90 12.46
N VAL A 116 -17.25 60.96 11.55
CA VAL A 116 -16.53 61.28 10.31
C VAL A 116 -17.40 62.18 9.41
N ALA A 117 -18.69 61.87 9.27
CA ALA A 117 -19.61 62.67 8.47
C ALA A 117 -19.71 64.11 8.97
N THR A 118 -19.88 64.31 10.28
CA THR A 118 -20.06 65.65 10.87
C THR A 118 -18.75 66.41 11.04
N LYS A 119 -17.66 65.77 11.47
CA LYS A 119 -16.39 66.45 11.79
C LYS A 119 -15.47 66.60 10.58
N GLU A 120 -15.27 65.54 9.79
CA GLU A 120 -14.32 65.56 8.66
C GLU A 120 -15.00 66.04 7.39
N LEU A 121 -16.16 65.47 7.06
CA LEU A 121 -16.89 65.78 5.82
C LEU A 121 -17.83 66.99 5.96
N LYS A 122 -17.97 67.53 7.17
CA LYS A 122 -18.86 68.66 7.51
C LYS A 122 -20.30 68.47 7.00
N MET A 123 -20.76 67.22 6.96
CA MET A 123 -22.14 66.89 6.68
C MET A 123 -23.01 67.35 7.85
N ILE A 124 -24.22 67.80 7.51
CA ILE A 124 -25.21 68.28 8.46
C ILE A 124 -26.41 67.35 8.32
N GLU A 125 -26.99 66.95 9.45
CA GLU A 125 -28.18 66.11 9.44
C GLU A 125 -29.29 66.78 8.62
N PRO A 126 -29.84 66.12 7.60
CA PRO A 126 -30.85 66.71 6.74
C PRO A 126 -32.15 66.90 7.53
N LYS A 127 -32.70 68.11 7.47
CA LYS A 127 -34.04 68.37 8.00
C LYS A 127 -35.06 67.59 7.20
N SER A 128 -36.02 66.96 7.87
CA SER A 128 -37.09 66.15 7.25
C SER A 128 -37.86 66.88 6.14
N THR A 129 -37.83 68.21 6.13
CA THR A 129 -38.42 69.07 5.09
C THR A 129 -37.67 69.05 3.75
N ASN A 130 -36.44 68.55 3.69
CA ASN A 130 -35.55 68.62 2.51
C ASN A 130 -35.22 67.24 1.91
N ALA A 131 -35.97 66.19 2.24
CA ALA A 131 -35.73 64.86 1.73
C ALA A 131 -36.13 64.74 0.24
N ILE A 132 -35.19 64.38 -0.63
CA ILE A 132 -35.43 64.06 -2.04
C ILE A 132 -35.37 62.53 -2.17
N TYR A 133 -36.49 61.91 -2.57
CA TYR A 133 -36.56 60.48 -2.82
C TYR A 133 -36.14 60.18 -4.26
N CYS A 134 -35.11 59.35 -4.43
CA CYS A 134 -34.69 58.85 -5.73
C CYS A 134 -35.03 57.35 -5.85
N ASP A 135 -35.61 56.96 -6.97
CA ASP A 135 -35.97 55.56 -7.26
C ASP A 135 -34.74 54.79 -7.76
N ILE A 136 -34.24 53.87 -6.93
CA ILE A 136 -33.02 53.08 -7.18
C ILE A 136 -33.30 51.92 -8.15
N ASN A 137 -34.57 51.65 -8.49
CA ASN A 137 -34.96 50.56 -9.40
C ASN A 137 -34.51 50.77 -10.87
N ALA A 138 -33.90 51.91 -11.21
CA ALA A 138 -33.37 52.18 -12.55
C ALA A 138 -32.01 51.51 -12.84
N ILE A 139 -31.35 50.93 -11.83
CA ILE A 139 -30.04 50.28 -12.00
C ILE A 139 -30.26 48.78 -12.26
N LYS A 140 -30.25 48.38 -13.53
CA LYS A 140 -30.31 46.96 -13.92
C LYS A 140 -29.02 46.25 -13.50
N GLU A 141 -29.13 45.24 -12.64
CA GLU A 141 -28.06 44.28 -12.40
C GLU A 141 -27.72 43.52 -13.69
N ILE A 142 -26.41 43.42 -13.97
CA ILE A 142 -25.89 42.62 -15.08
C ILE A 142 -25.83 41.17 -14.58
N ALA A 143 -26.80 40.35 -14.99
CA ALA A 143 -26.82 38.93 -14.70
C ALA A 143 -25.64 38.20 -15.38
N THR A 144 -24.70 37.69 -14.60
CA THR A 144 -23.64 36.79 -15.08
C THR A 144 -24.16 35.36 -15.08
N SER A 145 -24.46 34.81 -16.26
CA SER A 145 -24.81 33.40 -16.44
C SER A 145 -23.56 32.53 -16.49
N SER A 146 -23.27 31.81 -15.40
CA SER A 146 -22.28 30.72 -15.38
C SER A 146 -22.95 29.40 -15.71
N THR A 147 -22.76 28.94 -16.95
CA THR A 147 -23.16 27.61 -17.42
C THR A 147 -22.25 26.56 -16.77
N ASN A 148 -22.82 25.71 -15.91
CA ASN A 148 -22.12 24.53 -15.39
C ASN A 148 -22.22 23.39 -16.42
N GLU A 149 -21.10 23.04 -17.05
CA GLU A 149 -21.00 21.83 -17.87
C GLU A 149 -20.80 20.59 -16.99
N GLU A 150 -21.78 19.67 -17.04
CA GLU A 150 -21.70 18.37 -16.39
C GLU A 150 -20.70 17.46 -17.14
N LYS A 151 -19.57 17.16 -16.51
CA LYS A 151 -18.59 16.20 -17.03
C LYS A 151 -19.02 14.76 -16.73
N GLY A 152 -19.29 14.01 -17.78
CA GLY A 152 -19.71 12.61 -17.73
C GLY A 152 -18.77 11.70 -16.94
N VAL A 153 -19.37 10.84 -16.12
CA VAL A 153 -18.70 9.89 -15.22
C VAL A 153 -17.99 8.79 -16.03
N SER A 154 -16.66 8.90 -16.14
CA SER A 154 -15.82 7.87 -16.76
C SER A 154 -15.72 6.61 -15.90
N LEU A 155 -15.71 5.43 -16.51
CA LEU A 155 -15.66 4.12 -15.84
C LEU A 155 -14.50 3.96 -14.85
N LEU A 156 -13.42 4.74 -15.02
CA LEU A 156 -12.30 4.79 -14.08
C LEU A 156 -12.69 5.41 -12.73
N SER A 157 -13.60 6.39 -12.69
CA SER A 157 -14.11 6.92 -11.42
C SER A 157 -15.00 5.92 -10.70
N LYS A 158 -15.72 5.05 -11.44
CA LYS A 158 -16.48 3.94 -10.85
C LYS A 158 -15.54 2.89 -10.23
N ILE A 159 -14.43 2.56 -10.88
CA ILE A 159 -13.43 1.61 -10.34
C ILE A 159 -12.70 2.22 -9.14
N LYS A 160 -12.31 3.49 -9.22
CA LYS A 160 -11.73 4.22 -8.08
C LYS A 160 -12.70 4.23 -6.89
N ASN A 161 -13.97 4.53 -7.12
CA ASN A 161 -14.98 4.51 -6.07
C ASN A 161 -15.26 3.09 -5.54
N LEU A 162 -15.07 2.02 -6.31
CA LEU A 162 -15.26 0.65 -5.77
C LEU A 162 -14.10 0.20 -4.87
N LEU A 163 -12.86 0.64 -5.16
CA LEU A 163 -11.66 0.21 -4.45
C LEU A 163 -11.30 1.09 -3.24
N PHE A 164 -11.67 2.37 -3.31
CA PHE A 164 -11.30 3.41 -2.35
C PHE A 164 -12.49 4.05 -1.62
N ASN A 165 -13.71 3.54 -1.79
CA ASN A 165 -14.85 3.86 -0.92
C ASN A 165 -14.93 2.91 0.26
#